data_AF-A0A0B0SFY3-F1
#
_entry.id   AF-A0A0B0SFY3-F1
#
_cell.length_a   1.000
_cell.length_b   1.000
_cell.length_c   1.000
_cell.angle_alpha   90.00
_cell.angle_beta   90.00
_cell.angle_gamma   90.00
#
_symmetry.space_group_name_H-M   'P 1'
#
loop_
_entity.id
_entity.type
_entity.pdbx_description
1 polymer ?
#
loop_
_entity_poly.entity_id
_entity_poly.type
_entity_poly.pdbx_seq_one_letter_code
_entity_poly.pdbx_strand_id
1 'polypeptide(L)'
;MSAVEVEALVLDLPPLPEEVFQDLLAFGGLTEEAKRAMRLDAEKLLEGAASFVALVYDHLSRHPGTAKALGWEGRVPEEELYLRRAFFAAWLARTLGVDTSAEFAREVYRAGLWHGGLGPKGAHIPPEYVGLSFAQVGRYVAERVRDVRPWLAYLSAQEEVMRKGFDAALALREGGVSVRFQALGLAQPALPKPLSLRALSVEEALRKVYAALPALRDVSLEPLFAEEAVGLWLEPKTLWRLRPRFAVLLNGRDVRYLQGLATPLAEGDTLTLLPPGR
;
A
#
# COMPACT_ATOMS: atom_id res chain seq x y z
N MET A 1 38.56 -2.28 -26.16
CA MET A 1 37.73 -1.71 -25.07
C MET A 1 36.62 -2.71 -24.80
N SER A 2 36.76 -3.57 -23.79
CA SER A 2 35.67 -4.48 -23.43
C SER A 2 34.53 -3.64 -22.86
N ALA A 3 33.32 -3.85 -23.36
CA ALA A 3 32.13 -3.31 -22.72
C ALA A 3 32.14 -3.84 -21.28
N VAL A 4 32.23 -2.94 -20.30
CA VAL A 4 31.90 -3.28 -18.93
C VAL A 4 30.45 -3.73 -18.99
N GLU A 5 30.18 -5.02 -18.79
CA GLU A 5 28.82 -5.51 -18.58
C GLU A 5 28.30 -4.76 -17.36
N VAL A 6 27.44 -3.79 -17.61
CA VAL A 6 26.78 -3.04 -16.56
C VAL A 6 25.78 -3.99 -15.92
N GLU A 7 26.08 -4.43 -14.70
CA GLU A 7 25.23 -5.34 -13.95
C GLU A 7 23.80 -4.81 -13.90
N ALA A 8 22.85 -5.64 -14.33
CA ALA A 8 21.44 -5.28 -14.30
C ALA A 8 20.97 -5.23 -12.85
N LEU A 9 20.39 -4.11 -12.43
CA LEU A 9 19.78 -3.99 -11.10
C LEU A 9 18.47 -4.80 -11.11
N VAL A 10 18.52 -6.01 -10.56
CA VAL A 10 17.39 -6.93 -10.44
C VAL A 10 16.94 -7.02 -8.99
N LEU A 11 15.67 -6.74 -8.75
CA LEU A 11 15.04 -6.68 -7.43
C LEU A 11 14.01 -7.79 -7.27
N ASP A 12 14.06 -8.45 -6.11
CA ASP A 12 12.98 -9.29 -5.62
C ASP A 12 12.05 -8.44 -4.74
N LEU A 13 10.83 -8.19 -5.24
CA LEU A 13 9.87 -7.27 -4.65
C LEU A 13 8.62 -8.02 -4.19
N PRO A 14 7.98 -7.58 -3.08
CA PRO A 14 6.71 -8.18 -2.67
C PRO A 14 5.65 -8.02 -3.76
N PRO A 15 4.63 -8.91 -3.82
CA PRO A 15 3.54 -8.80 -4.79
C PRO A 15 2.87 -7.43 -4.78
N LEU A 16 2.31 -7.03 -5.91
CA LEU A 16 1.51 -5.81 -6.04
C LEU A 16 0.24 -5.91 -5.19
N PRO A 17 -0.32 -4.78 -4.71
CA PRO A 17 -1.54 -4.79 -3.90
C PRO A 17 -2.72 -5.52 -4.56
N GLU A 18 -2.90 -5.33 -5.87
CA GLU A 18 -3.94 -6.00 -6.63
C GLU A 18 -3.73 -7.50 -6.78
N GLU A 19 -2.48 -7.98 -6.84
CA GLU A 19 -2.16 -9.40 -6.91
C GLU A 19 -2.52 -10.07 -5.58
N VAL A 20 -2.09 -9.47 -4.46
CA VAL A 20 -2.49 -9.90 -3.11
C VAL A 20 -4.01 -9.92 -2.99
N PHE A 21 -4.67 -8.86 -3.45
CA PHE A 21 -6.12 -8.78 -3.32
C PHE A 21 -6.82 -9.90 -4.10
N GLN A 22 -6.46 -10.11 -5.37
CA GLN A 22 -7.08 -11.19 -6.16
C GLN A 22 -6.81 -12.57 -5.56
N ASP A 23 -5.59 -12.82 -5.07
CA ASP A 23 -5.25 -14.09 -4.42
C ASP A 23 -6.12 -14.35 -3.17
N LEU A 24 -6.26 -13.35 -2.29
CA LEU A 24 -7.08 -13.46 -1.09
C LEU A 24 -8.57 -13.60 -1.40
N LEU A 25 -9.07 -12.94 -2.44
CA LEU A 25 -10.44 -13.09 -2.91
C LEU A 25 -10.69 -14.50 -3.47
N ALA A 26 -9.72 -15.05 -4.20
CA ALA A 26 -9.79 -16.42 -4.70
C ALA A 26 -9.74 -17.44 -3.55
N PHE A 27 -8.84 -17.26 -2.58
CA PHE A 27 -8.75 -18.07 -1.37
C PHE A 27 -10.05 -18.03 -0.55
N GLY A 28 -10.65 -16.85 -0.42
CA GLY A 28 -11.93 -16.64 0.26
C GLY A 28 -13.15 -17.17 -0.51
N GLY A 29 -12.97 -17.73 -1.71
CA GLY A 29 -14.04 -18.30 -2.53
C GLY A 29 -14.97 -17.25 -3.15
N LEU A 30 -14.49 -16.02 -3.39
CA LEU A 30 -15.30 -14.93 -3.92
C LEU A 30 -15.47 -15.03 -5.45
N THR A 31 -16.28 -15.99 -5.90
CA THR A 31 -16.58 -16.20 -7.32
C THR A 31 -17.42 -15.08 -7.92
N GLU A 32 -17.52 -15.03 -9.25
CA GLU A 32 -18.38 -14.04 -9.93
C GLU A 32 -19.86 -14.19 -9.55
N GLU A 33 -20.33 -15.41 -9.28
CA GLU A 33 -21.69 -15.67 -8.79
C GLU A 33 -21.88 -15.07 -7.38
N ALA A 34 -20.90 -15.27 -6.48
CA ALA A 34 -20.93 -14.68 -5.14
C ALA A 34 -20.95 -13.14 -5.22
N LYS A 35 -20.10 -12.54 -6.07
CA LYS A 35 -20.09 -11.08 -6.29
C LYS A 35 -21.43 -10.58 -6.83
N ARG A 36 -22.07 -11.29 -7.76
CA ARG A 36 -23.41 -10.94 -8.27
C ARG A 36 -24.45 -10.99 -7.16
N ALA A 37 -24.43 -12.02 -6.31
CA ALA A 37 -25.34 -12.12 -5.18
C ALA A 37 -25.14 -10.98 -4.17
N MET A 38 -23.88 -10.67 -3.81
CA MET A 38 -23.56 -9.54 -2.94
C MET A 38 -24.06 -8.20 -3.49
N ARG A 39 -23.96 -7.96 -4.80
CA ARG A 39 -24.47 -6.72 -5.42
C ARG A 39 -25.99 -6.54 -5.24
N LEU A 40 -26.75 -7.63 -5.03
CA LEU A 40 -28.18 -7.54 -4.72
C LEU A 40 -28.45 -7.08 -3.28
N ASP A 41 -27.46 -7.15 -2.39
CA ASP A 41 -27.57 -6.59 -1.04
C ASP A 41 -27.33 -5.07 -1.01
N ALA A 42 -26.82 -4.48 -2.11
CA ALA A 42 -26.32 -3.10 -2.14
C ALA A 42 -27.37 -2.07 -1.70
N GLU A 43 -28.63 -2.20 -2.12
CA GLU A 43 -29.70 -1.27 -1.74
C GLU A 43 -29.89 -1.23 -0.21
N LYS A 44 -30.00 -2.40 0.42
CA LYS A 44 -30.15 -2.53 1.88
C LYS A 44 -28.92 -2.05 2.64
N LEU A 45 -27.74 -2.24 2.07
CA LEU A 45 -26.50 -1.81 2.69
C LEU A 45 -26.24 -0.31 2.50
N LEU A 46 -26.78 0.32 1.46
CA LEU A 46 -26.73 1.76 1.29
C LEU A 46 -27.73 2.48 2.20
N GLU A 47 -28.84 1.82 2.53
CA GLU A 47 -29.80 2.31 3.52
C GLU A 47 -29.14 2.50 4.90
N GLY A 48 -28.97 3.76 5.30
CA GLY A 48 -28.35 4.12 6.58
C GLY A 48 -26.82 4.15 6.58
N ALA A 49 -26.15 3.96 5.43
CA ALA A 49 -24.68 3.98 5.34
C ALA A 49 -24.07 5.29 5.85
N ALA A 50 -24.66 6.44 5.49
CA ALA A 50 -24.19 7.75 5.98
C ALA A 50 -24.31 7.88 7.51
N SER A 51 -25.42 7.41 8.08
CA SER A 51 -25.64 7.38 9.52
C SER A 51 -24.65 6.45 10.22
N PHE A 52 -24.37 5.28 9.64
CA PHE A 52 -23.36 4.35 10.13
C PHE A 52 -21.96 5.00 10.18
N VAL A 53 -21.52 5.65 9.09
CA VAL A 53 -20.24 6.38 9.07
C VAL A 53 -20.18 7.45 10.16
N ALA A 54 -21.26 8.19 10.38
CA ALA A 54 -21.32 9.19 11.44
C ALA A 54 -21.16 8.56 12.84
N LEU A 55 -21.82 7.42 13.09
CA LEU A 55 -21.74 6.67 14.34
C LEU A 55 -20.35 6.07 14.59
N VAL A 56 -19.67 5.58 13.56
CA VAL A 56 -18.29 5.09 13.69
C VAL A 56 -17.37 6.21 14.18
N TYR A 57 -17.42 7.40 13.57
CA TYR A 57 -16.58 8.51 14.01
C TYR A 57 -16.97 9.07 15.38
N ASP A 58 -18.25 9.04 15.74
CA ASP A 58 -18.70 9.35 17.10
C ASP A 58 -18.10 8.38 18.12
N HIS A 59 -18.09 7.08 17.81
CA HIS A 59 -17.45 6.07 18.64
C HIS A 59 -15.92 6.27 18.76
N LEU A 60 -15.23 6.48 17.62
CA LEU A 60 -13.78 6.69 17.61
C LEU A 60 -13.34 7.94 18.39
N SER A 61 -14.17 8.99 18.41
CA SER A 61 -13.86 10.21 19.16
C SER A 61 -14.04 10.08 20.67
N ARG A 62 -14.90 9.16 21.12
CA ARG A 62 -15.13 8.90 22.55
C ARG A 62 -14.16 7.87 23.14
N HIS A 63 -13.61 6.98 22.33
CA HIS A 63 -12.67 5.97 22.81
C HIS A 63 -11.27 6.59 23.00
N PRO A 64 -10.67 6.53 24.21
CA PRO A 64 -9.43 7.27 24.51
C PRO A 64 -8.25 6.93 23.60
N GLY A 65 -8.07 5.65 23.27
CA GLY A 65 -6.93 5.22 22.45
C GLY A 65 -7.01 5.72 21.00
N THR A 66 -8.22 5.78 20.44
CA THR A 66 -8.44 6.26 19.06
C THR A 66 -8.49 7.78 19.02
N ALA A 67 -9.08 8.42 20.03
CA ALA A 67 -9.05 9.88 20.17
C ALA A 67 -7.60 10.40 20.23
N LYS A 68 -6.74 9.74 21.03
CA LYS A 68 -5.30 10.06 21.09
C LYS A 68 -4.60 9.85 19.74
N ALA A 69 -4.81 8.69 19.09
CA ALA A 69 -4.20 8.40 17.79
C ALA A 69 -4.62 9.39 16.68
N LEU A 70 -5.84 9.93 16.78
CA LEU A 70 -6.40 10.90 15.84
C LEU A 70 -6.09 12.36 16.22
N GLY A 71 -5.51 12.62 17.41
CA GLY A 71 -5.25 13.97 17.91
C GLY A 71 -6.52 14.73 18.30
N TRP A 72 -7.55 14.01 18.78
CA TRP A 72 -8.88 14.53 19.11
C TRP A 72 -9.13 14.73 20.61
N GLU A 73 -8.08 14.63 21.42
CA GLU A 73 -8.14 14.89 22.85
C GLU A 73 -8.60 16.35 23.08
N GLY A 74 -9.85 16.51 23.54
CA GLY A 74 -10.48 17.81 23.85
C GLY A 74 -11.39 18.38 22.76
N ARG A 75 -11.04 18.29 21.47
CA ARG A 75 -11.89 18.77 20.36
C ARG A 75 -11.62 18.00 19.07
N VAL A 76 -12.71 17.67 18.37
CA VAL A 76 -12.64 17.21 16.98
C VAL A 76 -12.81 18.42 16.05
N PRO A 77 -11.82 18.76 15.20
CA PRO A 77 -11.99 19.81 14.21
C PRO A 77 -13.03 19.39 13.15
N GLU A 78 -14.04 20.24 12.90
CA GLU A 78 -15.17 19.90 12.01
C GLU A 78 -14.72 19.61 10.57
N GLU A 79 -13.79 20.40 10.03
CA GLU A 79 -13.25 20.20 8.68
C GLU A 79 -12.52 18.86 8.57
N GLU A 80 -11.75 18.48 9.59
CA GLU A 80 -11.09 17.19 9.63
C GLU A 80 -12.09 16.03 9.71
N LEU A 81 -13.11 16.16 10.55
CA LEU A 81 -14.16 15.16 10.68
C LEU A 81 -14.90 14.99 9.35
N TYR A 82 -15.20 16.08 8.65
CA TYR A 82 -15.82 16.05 7.33
C TYR A 82 -14.96 15.29 6.31
N LEU A 83 -13.68 15.63 6.19
CA LEU A 83 -12.77 14.96 5.25
C LEU A 83 -12.62 13.47 5.54
N ARG A 84 -12.53 13.10 6.82
CA ARG A 84 -12.43 11.71 7.26
C ARG A 84 -13.72 10.92 7.00
N ARG A 85 -14.89 11.54 7.24
CA ARG A 85 -16.19 10.95 6.86
C ARG A 85 -16.32 10.78 5.36
N ALA A 86 -15.89 11.75 4.56
CA ALA A 86 -15.91 11.65 3.10
C ALA A 86 -15.02 10.50 2.60
N PHE A 87 -13.81 10.35 3.14
CA PHE A 87 -12.91 9.25 2.80
C PHE A 87 -13.50 7.88 3.16
N PHE A 88 -14.03 7.74 4.38
CA PHE A 88 -14.72 6.50 4.79
C PHE A 88 -15.91 6.22 3.88
N ALA A 89 -16.79 7.20 3.66
CA ALA A 89 -17.99 7.03 2.85
C ALA A 89 -17.67 6.63 1.41
N ALA A 90 -16.61 7.18 0.81
CA ALA A 90 -16.14 6.78 -0.51
C ALA A 90 -15.67 5.32 -0.53
N TRP A 91 -14.83 4.91 0.44
CA TRP A 91 -14.40 3.52 0.59
C TRP A 91 -15.59 2.57 0.82
N LEU A 92 -16.53 2.96 1.67
CA LEU A 92 -17.73 2.17 1.97
C LEU A 92 -18.59 2.03 0.72
N ALA A 93 -18.83 3.10 -0.04
CA ALA A 93 -19.60 3.03 -1.27
C ALA A 93 -18.98 2.06 -2.30
N ARG A 94 -17.65 2.09 -2.51
CA ARG A 94 -16.96 1.13 -3.37
C ARG A 94 -17.05 -0.31 -2.84
N THR A 95 -16.89 -0.48 -1.53
CA THR A 95 -17.04 -1.78 -0.84
C THR A 95 -18.44 -2.35 -1.05
N LEU A 96 -19.49 -1.55 -0.86
CA LEU A 96 -20.87 -1.97 -1.05
C LEU A 96 -21.22 -2.25 -2.53
N GLY A 97 -20.52 -1.57 -3.45
CA GLY A 97 -20.53 -1.88 -4.88
C GLY A 97 -19.78 -3.16 -5.27
N VAL A 98 -19.13 -3.83 -4.31
CA VAL A 98 -18.29 -5.03 -4.52
C VAL A 98 -17.19 -4.75 -5.54
N ASP A 99 -16.48 -3.64 -5.35
CA ASP A 99 -15.35 -3.27 -6.20
C ASP A 99 -14.16 -4.21 -5.93
N THR A 100 -13.78 -5.00 -6.93
CA THR A 100 -12.60 -5.89 -6.87
C THR A 100 -11.52 -5.46 -7.87
N SER A 101 -11.52 -4.20 -8.29
CA SER A 101 -10.57 -3.67 -9.27
C SER A 101 -9.16 -3.50 -8.69
N ALA A 102 -8.17 -3.45 -9.57
CA ALA A 102 -6.78 -3.16 -9.20
C ALA A 102 -6.63 -1.75 -8.59
N GLU A 103 -7.40 -0.78 -9.07
CA GLU A 103 -7.42 0.57 -8.51
C GLU A 103 -7.89 0.55 -7.05
N PHE A 104 -8.99 -0.14 -6.75
CA PHE A 104 -9.50 -0.24 -5.38
C PHE A 104 -8.51 -0.92 -4.44
N ALA A 105 -7.83 -1.99 -4.88
CA ALA A 105 -6.79 -2.63 -4.09
C ALA A 105 -5.65 -1.66 -3.73
N ARG A 106 -5.21 -0.85 -4.70
CA ARG A 106 -4.17 0.17 -4.49
C ARG A 106 -4.63 1.30 -3.58
N GLU A 107 -5.90 1.68 -3.61
CA GLU A 107 -6.46 2.65 -2.67
C GLU A 107 -6.50 2.12 -1.23
N VAL A 108 -6.94 0.86 -1.04
CA VAL A 108 -6.95 0.20 0.27
C VAL A 108 -5.54 0.07 0.82
N TYR A 109 -4.57 -0.32 -0.02
CA TYR A 109 -3.15 -0.35 0.35
C TYR A 109 -2.63 1.03 0.75
N ARG A 110 -2.99 2.08 -0.02
CA ARG A 110 -2.64 3.47 0.29
C ARG A 110 -3.25 3.94 1.61
N ALA A 111 -4.47 3.54 1.92
CA ALA A 111 -5.07 3.78 3.22
C ALA A 111 -4.20 3.18 4.34
N GLY A 112 -3.67 1.97 4.12
CA GLY A 112 -2.70 1.31 5.00
C GLY A 112 -1.46 2.16 5.26
N LEU A 113 -0.81 2.64 4.18
CA LEU A 113 0.35 3.54 4.26
C LEU A 113 0.05 4.79 5.11
N TRP A 114 -1.14 5.36 4.94
CA TRP A 114 -1.56 6.54 5.70
C TRP A 114 -1.74 6.25 7.18
N HIS A 115 -2.31 5.09 7.53
CA HIS A 115 -2.44 4.65 8.92
C HIS A 115 -1.09 4.29 9.54
N GLY A 116 -0.13 3.83 8.74
CA GLY A 116 1.29 3.67 9.15
C GLY A 116 2.07 4.99 9.23
N GLY A 117 1.40 6.13 9.02
CA GLY A 117 1.95 7.47 9.21
C GLY A 117 2.72 8.04 8.02
N LEU A 118 2.49 7.53 6.79
CA LEU A 118 2.90 8.22 5.55
C LEU A 118 1.82 9.18 5.01
N GLY A 119 0.70 9.32 5.72
CA GLY A 119 -0.35 10.26 5.34
C GLY A 119 0.07 11.73 5.56
N PRO A 120 -0.69 12.71 5.04
CA PRO A 120 -0.35 14.13 5.14
C PRO A 120 -0.10 14.65 6.56
N LYS A 121 -0.73 14.02 7.56
CA LYS A 121 -0.58 14.37 8.98
C LYS A 121 0.48 13.55 9.72
N GLY A 122 1.09 12.55 9.08
CA GLY A 122 2.05 11.64 9.72
C GLY A 122 1.48 10.80 10.86
N ALA A 123 0.14 10.72 11.00
CA ALA A 123 -0.52 10.06 12.11
C ALA A 123 -0.34 8.55 12.04
N HIS A 124 0.15 7.96 13.13
CA HIS A 124 0.24 6.51 13.28
C HIS A 124 -1.02 6.02 14.01
N ILE A 125 -1.83 5.21 13.32
CA ILE A 125 -3.02 4.58 13.88
C ILE A 125 -2.68 3.13 14.21
N PRO A 126 -2.74 2.71 15.50
CA PRO A 126 -2.45 1.32 15.86
C PRO A 126 -3.28 0.31 15.05
N PRO A 127 -2.65 -0.76 14.52
CA PRO A 127 -3.28 -1.68 13.57
C PRO A 127 -4.46 -2.44 14.20
N GLU A 128 -4.46 -2.65 15.51
CA GLU A 128 -5.58 -3.27 16.23
C GLU A 128 -6.88 -2.46 16.12
N TYR A 129 -6.80 -1.13 16.08
CA TYR A 129 -7.99 -0.29 15.89
C TYR A 129 -8.50 -0.31 14.46
N VAL A 130 -7.62 -0.54 13.48
CA VAL A 130 -8.01 -0.73 12.08
C VAL A 130 -8.78 -2.04 11.94
N GLY A 131 -8.25 -3.15 12.47
CA GLY A 131 -8.94 -4.45 12.45
C GLY A 131 -10.30 -4.41 13.17
N LEU A 132 -10.38 -3.75 14.33
CA LEU A 132 -11.66 -3.55 15.01
C LEU A 132 -12.64 -2.69 14.22
N SER A 133 -12.15 -1.74 13.42
CA SER A 133 -12.99 -0.93 12.53
C SER A 133 -13.55 -1.76 11.37
N PHE A 134 -12.77 -2.69 10.80
CA PHE A 134 -13.29 -3.68 9.84
C PHE A 134 -14.35 -4.58 10.47
N ALA A 135 -14.16 -5.01 11.73
CA ALA A 135 -15.17 -5.78 12.45
C ALA A 135 -16.46 -4.98 12.68
N GLN A 136 -16.39 -3.65 12.89
CA GLN A 136 -17.59 -2.80 12.96
C GLN A 136 -18.37 -2.78 11.63
N VAL A 137 -17.66 -2.71 10.50
CA VAL A 137 -18.27 -2.79 9.17
C VAL A 137 -18.84 -4.19 8.91
N GLY A 138 -18.13 -5.24 9.32
CA GLY A 138 -18.62 -6.62 9.26
C GLY A 138 -19.95 -6.81 10.02
N ARG A 139 -20.07 -6.22 11.22
CA ARG A 139 -21.34 -6.21 11.97
C ARG A 139 -22.44 -5.43 11.25
N TYR A 140 -22.12 -4.25 10.73
CA TYR A 140 -23.07 -3.45 9.94
C TYR A 140 -23.66 -4.26 8.77
N VAL A 141 -22.82 -5.00 8.05
CA VAL A 141 -23.23 -5.86 6.95
C VAL A 141 -24.04 -7.06 7.45
N ALA A 142 -23.57 -7.76 8.49
CA ALA A 142 -24.21 -8.95 9.05
C ALA A 142 -25.66 -8.71 9.49
N GLU A 143 -25.96 -7.52 9.99
CA GLU A 143 -27.30 -7.13 10.42
C GLU A 143 -28.28 -6.91 9.25
N ARG A 144 -27.79 -6.74 8.02
CA ARG A 144 -28.57 -6.26 6.86
C ARG A 144 -28.67 -7.24 5.71
N VAL A 145 -27.79 -8.23 5.64
CA VAL A 145 -27.74 -9.22 4.56
C VAL A 145 -28.17 -10.60 5.03
N ARG A 146 -28.60 -11.44 4.08
CA ARG A 146 -29.01 -12.81 4.40
C ARG A 146 -27.82 -13.74 4.57
N ASP A 147 -26.79 -13.59 3.72
CA ASP A 147 -25.58 -14.40 3.76
C ASP A 147 -24.35 -13.52 3.92
N VAL A 148 -23.81 -13.48 5.13
CA VAL A 148 -22.67 -12.61 5.47
C VAL A 148 -21.32 -13.21 5.07
N ARG A 149 -21.24 -14.52 4.79
CA ARG A 149 -19.96 -15.22 4.56
C ARG A 149 -19.09 -14.60 3.45
N PRO A 150 -19.61 -14.34 2.23
CA PRO A 150 -18.79 -13.72 1.18
C PRO A 150 -18.38 -12.28 1.54
N TRP A 151 -19.19 -11.55 2.30
CA TRP A 151 -18.85 -10.23 2.81
C TRP A 151 -17.69 -10.26 3.81
N LEU A 152 -17.66 -11.24 4.73
CA LEU A 152 -16.56 -11.39 5.68
C LEU A 152 -15.25 -11.74 4.98
N ALA A 153 -15.28 -12.62 3.98
CA ALA A 153 -14.11 -12.93 3.15
C ALA A 153 -13.59 -11.68 2.41
N TYR A 154 -14.49 -10.93 1.78
CA TYR A 154 -14.17 -9.71 1.06
C TYR A 154 -13.58 -8.62 1.97
N LEU A 155 -14.16 -8.39 3.15
CA LEU A 155 -13.65 -7.43 4.13
C LEU A 155 -12.31 -7.86 4.72
N SER A 156 -12.11 -9.16 4.97
CA SER A 156 -10.82 -9.68 5.46
C SER A 156 -9.71 -9.52 4.42
N ALA A 157 -10.02 -9.74 3.14
CA ALA A 157 -9.06 -9.50 2.05
C ALA A 157 -8.64 -8.02 1.98
N GLN A 158 -9.59 -7.10 2.16
CA GLN A 158 -9.29 -5.67 2.22
C GLN A 158 -8.46 -5.31 3.46
N GLU A 159 -8.78 -5.87 4.63
CA GLU A 159 -8.01 -5.64 5.86
C GLU A 159 -6.55 -6.06 5.67
N GLU A 160 -6.30 -7.23 5.07
CA GLU A 160 -4.94 -7.72 4.84
C GLU A 160 -4.20 -6.85 3.81
N VAL A 161 -4.83 -6.42 2.72
CA VAL A 161 -4.22 -5.47 1.77
C VAL A 161 -3.85 -4.16 2.48
N MET A 162 -4.74 -3.66 3.34
CA MET A 162 -4.46 -2.48 4.15
C MET A 162 -3.33 -2.71 5.15
N ARG A 163 -3.26 -3.91 5.76
CA ARG A 163 -2.17 -4.31 6.67
C ARG A 163 -0.82 -4.31 5.96
N LYS A 164 -0.72 -4.87 4.76
CA LYS A 164 0.52 -4.84 3.97
C LYS A 164 0.97 -3.41 3.63
N GLY A 165 0.02 -2.50 3.39
CA GLY A 165 0.32 -1.07 3.23
C GLY A 165 0.85 -0.44 4.52
N PHE A 166 0.24 -0.77 5.66
CA PHE A 166 0.71 -0.33 6.98
C PHE A 166 2.13 -0.81 7.27
N ASP A 167 2.43 -2.08 7.04
CA ASP A 167 3.75 -2.68 7.28
C ASP A 167 4.82 -2.06 6.38
N ALA A 168 4.50 -1.79 5.11
CA ALA A 168 5.42 -1.09 4.20
C ALA A 168 5.76 0.33 4.68
N ALA A 169 4.81 1.03 5.30
CA ALA A 169 5.06 2.34 5.91
C ALA A 169 5.97 2.25 7.15
N LEU A 170 5.84 1.20 7.96
CA LEU A 170 6.74 0.96 9.08
C LEU A 170 8.14 0.58 8.63
N ALA A 171 8.25 -0.29 7.62
CA ALA A 171 9.53 -0.75 7.08
C ALA A 171 10.44 0.39 6.60
N LEU A 172 9.87 1.51 6.11
CA LEU A 172 10.64 2.70 5.74
C LEU A 172 11.37 3.34 6.94
N ARG A 173 10.88 3.16 8.16
CA ARG A 173 11.47 3.73 9.38
C ARG A 173 12.48 2.79 10.04
N GLU A 174 12.51 1.54 9.64
CA GLU A 174 13.45 0.52 10.12
C GLU A 174 14.74 0.56 9.32
N GLY A 175 15.87 0.15 9.90
CA GLY A 175 17.16 0.10 9.22
C GLY A 175 18.25 0.95 9.87
N GLY A 176 19.40 1.00 9.23
CA GLY A 176 20.62 1.60 9.78
C GLY A 176 20.66 3.12 9.70
N VAL A 177 20.97 3.66 8.53
CA VAL A 177 21.21 5.09 8.34
C VAL A 177 19.98 5.78 7.73
N SER A 178 19.78 7.07 8.04
CA SER A 178 18.71 7.87 7.43
C SER A 178 19.16 8.37 6.07
N VAL A 179 18.33 8.13 5.05
CA VAL A 179 18.55 8.53 3.67
C VAL A 179 17.29 9.16 3.07
N ARG A 180 17.46 9.81 1.93
CA ARG A 180 16.36 10.41 1.17
C ARG A 180 16.26 9.74 -0.19
N PHE A 181 15.06 9.35 -0.58
CA PHE A 181 14.75 8.92 -1.94
C PHE A 181 13.92 9.99 -2.66
N GLN A 182 14.24 10.28 -3.91
CA GLN A 182 13.47 11.20 -4.73
C GLN A 182 13.31 10.65 -6.15
N ALA A 183 12.19 11.00 -6.79
CA ALA A 183 11.91 10.66 -8.17
C ALA A 183 11.84 11.94 -9.01
N LEU A 184 12.42 11.91 -10.21
CA LEU A 184 12.41 13.03 -11.15
C LEU A 184 11.66 12.68 -12.44
N GLY A 185 11.34 13.71 -13.23
CA GLY A 185 10.71 13.57 -14.55
C GLY A 185 9.45 12.71 -14.53
N LEU A 186 9.40 11.68 -15.40
CA LEU A 186 8.23 10.79 -15.54
C LEU A 186 7.84 10.04 -14.26
N ALA A 187 8.78 9.86 -13.30
CA ALA A 187 8.50 9.19 -12.04
C ALA A 187 8.02 10.14 -10.92
N GLN A 188 8.14 11.46 -11.12
CA GLN A 188 7.74 12.46 -10.13
C GLN A 188 6.25 12.41 -9.75
N PRO A 189 5.29 12.15 -10.67
CA PRO A 189 3.88 12.04 -10.28
C PRO A 189 3.59 10.92 -9.27
N ALA A 190 4.37 9.83 -9.32
CA ALA A 190 4.26 8.71 -8.37
C ALA A 190 4.97 8.99 -7.03
N LEU A 191 5.92 9.93 -7.00
CA LEU A 191 6.54 10.44 -5.77
C LEU A 191 6.78 11.96 -5.86
N PRO A 192 5.75 12.79 -5.56
CA PRO A 192 5.84 14.23 -5.78
C PRO A 192 6.80 14.97 -4.84
N LYS A 193 7.07 14.39 -3.67
CA LYS A 193 7.97 14.93 -2.63
C LYS A 193 8.99 13.86 -2.26
N PRO A 194 10.24 14.24 -1.91
CA PRO A 194 11.22 13.27 -1.45
C PRO A 194 10.72 12.47 -0.25
N LEU A 195 10.96 11.16 -0.28
CA LEU A 195 10.66 10.23 0.79
C LEU A 195 11.88 10.07 1.70
N SER A 196 11.69 10.18 3.01
CA SER A 196 12.73 9.82 3.97
C SER A 196 12.55 8.36 4.38
N LEU A 197 13.65 7.63 4.49
CA LEU A 197 13.67 6.23 4.90
C LEU A 197 14.97 5.87 5.57
N ARG A 198 15.01 4.71 6.23
CA ARG A 198 16.23 4.11 6.75
C ARG A 198 16.59 2.83 5.98
N ALA A 199 17.87 2.67 5.68
CA ALA A 199 18.41 1.52 4.96
C ALA A 199 19.93 1.44 5.17
N LEU A 200 20.53 0.27 4.91
CA LEU A 200 21.97 0.06 4.91
C LEU A 200 22.56 -0.06 3.51
N SER A 201 21.75 -0.44 2.51
CA SER A 201 22.18 -0.61 1.11
C SER A 201 21.17 -0.01 0.13
N VAL A 202 21.62 0.21 -1.11
CA VAL A 202 20.75 0.61 -2.23
C VAL A 202 19.64 -0.41 -2.45
N GLU A 203 19.94 -1.71 -2.37
CA GLU A 203 18.93 -2.77 -2.48
C GLU A 203 17.79 -2.60 -1.47
N GLU A 204 18.14 -2.50 -0.18
CA GLU A 204 17.17 -2.38 0.89
C GLU A 204 16.31 -1.13 0.71
N ALA A 205 16.93 0.01 0.37
CA ALA A 205 16.23 1.25 0.11
C ALA A 205 15.24 1.11 -1.05
N LEU A 206 15.67 0.55 -2.19
CA LEU A 206 14.81 0.37 -3.36
C LEU A 206 13.66 -0.61 -3.08
N ARG A 207 13.92 -1.74 -2.39
CA ARG A 207 12.88 -2.70 -2.01
C ARG A 207 11.79 -2.03 -1.16
N LYS A 208 12.17 -1.23 -0.16
CA LYS A 208 11.22 -0.48 0.67
C LYS A 208 10.45 0.58 -0.10
N VAL A 209 11.14 1.36 -0.95
CA VAL A 209 10.50 2.38 -1.80
C VAL A 209 9.47 1.76 -2.72
N TYR A 210 9.82 0.69 -3.44
CA TYR A 210 8.92 0.04 -4.39
C TYR A 210 7.81 -0.79 -3.72
N ALA A 211 8.00 -1.20 -2.46
CA ALA A 211 6.91 -1.74 -1.64
C ALA A 211 5.93 -0.62 -1.26
N ALA A 212 6.42 0.48 -0.69
CA ALA A 212 5.58 1.58 -0.23
C ALA A 212 4.93 2.38 -1.37
N LEU A 213 5.51 2.38 -2.58
CA LEU A 213 5.03 3.14 -3.73
C LEU A 213 4.92 2.25 -4.98
N PRO A 214 3.93 1.34 -5.05
CA PRO A 214 3.76 0.42 -6.18
C PRO A 214 3.66 1.12 -7.55
N ALA A 215 3.11 2.34 -7.60
CA ALA A 215 3.02 3.15 -8.81
C ALA A 215 4.39 3.49 -9.44
N LEU A 216 5.47 3.49 -8.66
CA LEU A 216 6.82 3.66 -9.21
C LEU A 216 7.24 2.45 -10.05
N ARG A 217 6.73 1.25 -9.76
CA ARG A 217 7.04 0.03 -10.54
C ARG A 217 6.48 0.16 -11.96
N ASP A 218 5.24 0.63 -12.10
CA ASP A 218 4.55 0.80 -13.39
C ASP A 218 5.31 1.75 -14.33
N VAL A 219 6.06 2.70 -13.78
CA VAL A 219 6.80 3.71 -14.54
C VAL A 219 8.23 3.28 -14.83
N SER A 220 8.91 2.70 -13.84
CA SER A 220 10.38 2.55 -13.86
C SER A 220 10.88 1.12 -13.95
N LEU A 221 10.02 0.12 -13.75
CA LEU A 221 10.41 -1.29 -13.77
C LEU A 221 9.74 -2.06 -14.91
N GLU A 222 10.35 -3.17 -15.29
CA GLU A 222 9.76 -4.19 -16.14
C GLU A 222 9.96 -5.58 -15.51
N PRO A 223 8.99 -6.49 -15.68
CA PRO A 223 9.06 -7.81 -15.10
C PRO A 223 10.15 -8.64 -15.79
N LEU A 224 10.86 -9.42 -14.99
CA LEU A 224 11.79 -10.46 -15.40
C LEU A 224 11.27 -11.78 -14.84
N PHE A 225 10.74 -12.63 -15.72
CA PHE A 225 10.22 -13.94 -15.34
C PHE A 225 11.38 -14.89 -15.05
N ALA A 226 11.35 -15.47 -13.86
CA ALA A 226 12.32 -16.42 -13.34
C ALA A 226 11.59 -17.61 -12.71
N GLU A 227 12.37 -18.59 -12.25
CA GLU A 227 11.86 -19.74 -11.50
C GLU A 227 12.59 -19.79 -10.16
N GLU A 228 11.88 -20.17 -9.10
CA GLU A 228 12.43 -20.40 -7.77
C GLU A 228 12.17 -21.84 -7.33
N ALA A 229 13.16 -22.47 -6.70
CA ALA A 229 13.02 -23.81 -6.16
C ALA A 229 12.25 -23.76 -4.84
N VAL A 230 11.06 -24.38 -4.83
CA VAL A 230 10.21 -24.54 -3.65
C VAL A 230 10.10 -26.04 -3.34
N GLY A 231 10.97 -26.51 -2.45
CA GLY A 231 11.13 -27.94 -2.15
C GLY A 231 11.68 -28.71 -3.36
N LEU A 232 10.86 -29.56 -3.97
CA LEU A 232 11.20 -30.33 -5.18
C LEU A 232 10.60 -29.74 -6.46
N TRP A 233 9.89 -28.61 -6.36
CA TRP A 233 9.18 -27.98 -7.46
C TRP A 233 9.84 -26.67 -7.87
N LEU A 234 9.67 -26.29 -9.14
CA LEU A 234 9.97 -24.95 -9.62
C LEU A 234 8.66 -24.18 -9.68
N GLU A 235 8.62 -23.04 -8.99
CA GLU A 235 7.49 -22.13 -9.04
C GLU A 235 7.87 -20.87 -9.83
N PRO A 236 6.95 -20.35 -10.66
CA PRO A 236 7.20 -19.12 -11.40
C PRO A 236 7.35 -17.95 -10.42
N LYS A 237 8.39 -17.14 -10.63
CA LYS A 237 8.69 -15.94 -9.84
C LYS A 237 8.87 -14.74 -10.75
N THR A 238 8.36 -13.58 -10.32
CA THR A 238 8.59 -12.31 -11.00
C THR A 238 9.65 -11.52 -10.26
N LEU A 239 10.83 -11.41 -10.87
CA LEU A 239 11.82 -10.42 -10.50
C LEU A 239 11.56 -9.12 -11.25
N TRP A 240 12.16 -8.03 -10.81
CA TRP A 240 11.97 -6.71 -11.42
C TRP A 240 13.30 -6.09 -11.78
N ARG A 241 13.41 -5.54 -12.98
CA ARG A 241 14.58 -4.76 -13.37
C ARG A 241 14.19 -3.35 -13.78
N LEU A 242 15.12 -2.40 -13.63
CA LEU A 242 14.91 -1.06 -14.18
C LEU A 242 14.67 -1.14 -15.70
N ARG A 243 13.67 -0.39 -16.17
CA ARG A 243 13.45 -0.19 -17.60
C ARG A 243 14.71 0.40 -18.26
N PRO A 244 14.94 0.11 -19.55
CA PRO A 244 16.08 0.68 -20.27
C PRO A 244 16.19 2.19 -20.08
N ARG A 245 17.41 2.66 -19.82
CA ARG A 245 17.79 4.08 -19.62
C ARG A 245 17.25 4.74 -18.36
N PHE A 246 16.50 4.06 -17.50
CA PHE A 246 16.34 4.50 -16.12
C PHE A 246 17.67 4.31 -15.37
N ALA A 247 17.94 5.22 -14.43
CA ALA A 247 19.11 5.16 -13.56
C ALA A 247 18.71 5.41 -12.11
N VAL A 248 19.43 4.78 -11.19
CA VAL A 248 19.40 5.12 -9.76
C VAL A 248 20.73 5.77 -9.44
N LEU A 249 20.67 6.99 -8.94
CA LEU A 249 21.86 7.77 -8.58
C LEU A 249 21.98 7.84 -7.07
N LEU A 250 23.17 7.54 -6.54
CA LEU A 250 23.56 7.84 -5.17
C LEU A 250 24.38 9.13 -5.17
N ASN A 251 23.85 10.19 -4.55
CA ASN A 251 24.49 11.51 -4.50
C ASN A 251 24.96 12.01 -5.89
N GLY A 252 24.16 11.74 -6.92
CA GLY A 252 24.43 12.13 -8.31
C GLY A 252 25.30 11.15 -9.12
N ARG A 253 25.82 10.08 -8.52
CA ARG A 253 26.58 9.03 -9.23
C ARG A 253 25.72 7.80 -9.46
N ASP A 254 25.73 7.27 -10.68
CA ASP A 254 24.96 6.07 -11.01
C ASP A 254 25.50 4.85 -10.23
N VAL A 255 24.60 4.16 -9.52
CA VAL A 255 24.96 3.02 -8.66
C VAL A 255 25.53 1.85 -9.45
N ARG A 256 25.26 1.79 -10.75
CA ARG A 256 25.82 0.79 -11.68
C ARG A 256 27.34 0.92 -11.86
N TYR A 257 27.90 2.09 -11.61
CA TYR A 257 29.36 2.31 -11.59
C TYR A 257 29.94 2.28 -10.17
N LEU A 258 29.14 1.87 -9.18
CA LEU A 258 29.55 1.63 -7.80
C LEU A 258 29.57 0.11 -7.53
N GLN A 259 28.84 -0.36 -6.53
CA GLN A 259 28.66 -1.79 -6.22
C GLN A 259 27.22 -2.24 -6.53
N GLY A 260 26.56 -1.58 -7.47
CA GLY A 260 25.18 -1.90 -7.85
C GLY A 260 24.22 -1.82 -6.65
N LEU A 261 23.39 -2.85 -6.50
CA LEU A 261 22.44 -2.98 -5.39
C LEU A 261 23.14 -3.16 -4.02
N ALA A 262 24.34 -3.75 -4.00
CA ALA A 262 25.13 -3.96 -2.80
C ALA A 262 25.83 -2.68 -2.30
N THR A 263 25.72 -1.56 -3.03
CA THR A 263 26.33 -0.28 -2.62
C THR A 263 25.82 0.12 -1.22
N PRO A 264 26.73 0.30 -0.24
CA PRO A 264 26.34 0.70 1.11
C PRO A 264 25.90 2.16 1.13
N LEU A 265 24.97 2.48 2.02
CA LEU A 265 24.47 3.82 2.24
C LEU A 265 25.06 4.43 3.52
N ALA A 266 25.28 5.74 3.49
CA ALA A 266 25.71 6.55 4.62
C ALA A 266 24.62 7.54 5.05
N GLU A 267 24.76 8.06 6.28
CA GLU A 267 23.84 9.03 6.85
C GLU A 267 23.74 10.29 5.97
N GLY A 268 22.51 10.66 5.61
CA GLY A 268 22.23 11.84 4.78
C GLY A 268 22.31 11.60 3.27
N ASP A 269 22.63 10.38 2.82
CA ASP A 269 22.69 10.05 1.41
C ASP A 269 21.35 10.29 0.70
N THR A 270 21.43 10.69 -0.57
CA THR A 270 20.26 10.88 -1.43
C THR A 270 20.30 9.92 -2.63
N LEU A 271 19.28 9.07 -2.71
CA LEU A 271 18.97 8.25 -3.86
C LEU A 271 18.01 8.98 -4.79
N THR A 272 18.34 9.03 -6.08
CA THR A 272 17.51 9.65 -7.12
C THR A 272 17.17 8.65 -8.20
N LEU A 273 15.87 8.40 -8.41
CA LEU A 273 15.37 7.70 -9.58
C LEU A 273 15.26 8.68 -10.74
N LEU A 274 16.12 8.50 -11.75
CA LEU A 274 16.21 9.35 -12.93
C LEU A 274 15.66 8.60 -14.15
N PRO A 275 14.61 9.11 -14.81
CA PRO A 275 14.13 8.55 -16.07
C PRO A 275 15.12 8.88 -17.21
N PRO A 276 15.00 8.22 -18.38
CA PRO A 276 15.74 8.60 -19.57
C PRO A 276 15.66 10.10 -19.85
N GLY A 277 16.83 10.72 -20.08
CA GLY A 277 16.88 12.07 -20.66
C GLY A 277 16.24 12.07 -22.04
N ARG A 278 15.58 13.19 -22.39
CA ARG A 278 15.18 13.45 -23.78
C ARG A 278 16.40 13.77 -24.62
#